data_AF-A0A7Z8E2K5-F1
#
_entry.id   AF-A0A7Z8E2K5-F1
#
_cell.length_a   1.000
_cell.length_b   1.000
_cell.length_c   1.000
_cell.angle_alpha   90.00
_cell.angle_beta   90.00
_cell.angle_gamma   90.00
#
_symmetry.space_group_name_H-M   'P 1'
#
loop_
_entity.id
_entity.type
_entity.pdbx_description
1 polymer ?
#
loop_
_entity_poly.entity_id
_entity_poly.type
_entity_poly.pdbx_seq_one_letter_code
_entity_poly.pdbx_strand_id
1 'polypeptide(L)'
;MKKLITSLLCTTICGTVLTTGSIDAQVESSTNSNSLKELQDEGVVSKSITEEQWKQIQAKNREEEAKFERTAEEQWQKQQKQDQIDRENRKRKKKFHLKKGDYFITNGVSAKGLTGHAAIYVGNGYIKEARGYGKSTRTKSFRKWKYSTLKKKKGHPKHRYISVYRASKKYRGKARNYAKSHFNHVPYNITPNPYSKGATYCSKLVWQSYYYGAGPSSVRPFSQPQFIIYPYALHRYIKSKPVRIYTRG
;
A
#
# COMPACT_ATOMS: atom_id res chain seq x y z
N MET A 1 63.68 52.90 -23.05
CA MET A 1 63.46 54.26 -22.51
C MET A 1 62.08 54.33 -21.86
N LYS A 2 62.02 54.84 -20.62
CA LYS A 2 60.86 55.12 -19.75
C LYS A 2 60.15 53.88 -19.16
N LYS A 3 59.81 53.76 -17.87
CA LYS A 3 60.10 54.46 -16.60
C LYS A 3 59.59 53.49 -15.51
N LEU A 4 60.32 53.32 -14.41
CA LEU A 4 59.79 52.87 -13.13
C LEU A 4 58.82 53.93 -12.58
N ILE A 5 57.76 53.52 -11.87
CA ILE A 5 57.22 54.18 -10.66
C ILE A 5 56.36 53.18 -9.89
N THR A 6 56.71 53.04 -8.63
CA THR A 6 56.08 52.32 -7.52
C THR A 6 54.90 53.13 -6.92
N SER A 7 53.86 52.45 -6.43
CA SER A 7 52.86 52.97 -5.46
C SER A 7 51.81 51.86 -5.21
N LEU A 8 51.20 51.60 -4.06
CA LEU A 8 51.43 51.79 -2.62
C LEU A 8 50.31 50.93 -1.97
N LEU A 9 50.54 50.36 -0.78
CA LEU A 9 49.61 49.50 -0.05
C LEU A 9 48.22 50.14 0.20
N CYS A 10 47.17 49.31 0.23
CA CYS A 10 46.17 49.44 1.29
C CYS A 10 45.51 48.08 1.60
N THR A 11 45.81 47.56 2.78
CA THR A 11 45.18 46.42 3.43
C THR A 11 43.74 46.74 3.80
N THR A 12 42.78 45.89 3.39
CA THR A 12 41.49 45.78 4.08
C THR A 12 41.22 44.31 4.38
N ILE A 13 41.44 43.98 5.66
CA ILE A 13 40.98 42.75 6.30
C ILE A 13 39.47 42.94 6.49
N CYS A 14 38.66 42.19 5.73
CA CYS A 14 37.25 42.00 6.07
C CYS A 14 37.07 40.53 6.44
N GLY A 15 37.20 40.26 7.74
CA GLY A 15 36.83 38.97 8.31
C GLY A 15 35.33 38.76 8.14
N THR A 16 34.96 37.62 7.57
CA THR A 16 33.59 37.10 7.72
C THR A 16 33.65 35.87 8.61
N VAL A 17 32.94 36.02 9.72
CA VAL A 17 32.75 35.07 10.81
C VAL A 17 32.11 33.79 10.26
N LEU A 18 32.75 32.65 10.53
CA LEU A 18 32.15 31.33 10.41
C LEU A 18 31.01 31.23 11.42
N THR A 19 29.78 31.43 10.97
CA THR A 19 28.60 31.03 11.74
C THR A 19 28.25 29.60 11.36
N THR A 20 28.55 28.66 12.26
CA THR A 20 28.07 27.29 12.18
C THR A 20 26.59 27.28 12.52
N GLY A 21 25.76 27.56 11.53
CA GLY A 21 24.34 27.28 11.58
C GLY A 21 24.11 25.81 11.28
N SER A 22 23.66 25.04 12.27
CA SER A 22 23.12 23.69 12.09
C SER A 22 22.08 23.69 10.99
N ILE A 23 22.42 23.11 9.85
CA ILE A 23 21.45 22.81 8.79
C ILE A 23 20.69 21.59 9.29
N ASP A 24 19.51 21.81 9.85
CA ASP A 24 18.50 20.77 9.96
C ASP A 24 18.19 20.29 8.53
N ALA A 25 18.86 19.21 8.15
CA ALA A 25 18.60 18.51 6.91
C ALA A 25 17.20 17.89 7.01
N GLN A 26 16.20 18.68 6.63
CA GLN A 26 14.90 18.18 6.24
C GLN A 26 15.15 17.25 5.04
N VAL A 27 15.18 15.94 5.30
CA VAL A 27 15.23 14.91 4.28
C VAL A 27 13.93 15.01 3.48
N GLU A 28 13.94 15.85 2.45
CA GLU A 28 12.97 15.81 1.38
C GLU A 28 13.18 14.51 0.61
N SER A 29 12.42 13.49 1.03
CA SER A 29 12.23 12.27 0.26
C SER A 29 11.59 12.63 -1.07
N SER A 30 12.43 12.77 -2.10
CA SER A 30 12.07 12.94 -3.50
C SER A 30 11.23 11.76 -4.02
N THR A 31 9.91 11.91 -3.90
CA THR A 31 8.92 11.19 -4.70
C THR A 31 7.90 12.23 -5.13
N ASN A 32 7.79 12.49 -6.44
CA ASN A 32 6.82 13.41 -7.05
C ASN A 32 5.48 13.38 -6.30
N SER A 33 5.30 14.32 -5.39
CA SER A 33 4.10 14.47 -4.58
C SER A 33 3.21 15.45 -5.32
N ASN A 34 2.38 14.93 -6.22
CA ASN A 34 1.29 15.72 -6.78
C ASN A 34 0.55 16.42 -5.64
N SER A 35 0.25 17.71 -5.81
CA SER A 35 -0.56 18.45 -4.84
C SER A 35 -1.93 17.76 -4.67
N LEU A 36 -2.59 17.92 -3.52
CA LEU A 36 -3.94 17.36 -3.34
C LEU A 36 -4.89 17.91 -4.41
N LYS A 37 -4.75 19.18 -4.78
CA LYS A 37 -5.52 19.82 -5.85
C LYS A 37 -5.37 19.07 -7.18
N GLU A 38 -4.15 18.77 -7.62
CA GLU A 38 -3.92 17.94 -8.81
C GLU A 38 -4.58 16.57 -8.69
N LEU A 39 -4.45 15.91 -7.54
CA LEU A 39 -5.07 14.61 -7.29
C LEU A 39 -6.62 14.67 -7.32
N GLN A 40 -7.19 15.80 -6.92
CA GLN A 40 -8.64 16.06 -6.96
C GLN A 40 -9.13 16.39 -8.37
N ASP A 41 -8.38 17.22 -9.10
CA ASP A 41 -8.67 17.60 -10.49
C ASP A 41 -8.58 16.39 -11.43
N GLU A 42 -7.61 15.51 -11.16
CA GLU A 42 -7.51 14.21 -11.83
C GLU A 42 -8.62 13.24 -11.37
N GLY A 43 -9.28 13.46 -10.24
CA GLY A 43 -10.28 12.53 -9.70
C GLY A 43 -9.67 11.26 -9.08
N VAL A 44 -8.40 11.31 -8.65
CA VAL A 44 -7.75 10.28 -7.83
C VAL A 44 -8.31 10.30 -6.41
N VAL A 45 -8.45 11.50 -5.85
CA VAL A 45 -8.89 11.79 -4.48
C VAL A 45 -10.19 12.58 -4.54
N SER A 46 -11.12 12.32 -3.63
CA SER A 46 -12.36 13.08 -3.54
C SER A 46 -12.11 14.56 -3.23
N LYS A 47 -12.86 15.46 -3.88
CA LYS A 47 -12.90 16.90 -3.56
C LYS A 47 -13.34 17.19 -2.12
N SER A 48 -13.96 16.21 -1.45
CA SER A 48 -14.40 16.32 -0.06
C SER A 48 -13.28 16.10 0.98
N ILE A 49 -12.07 15.74 0.56
CA ILE A 49 -10.92 15.54 1.46
C ILE A 49 -10.17 16.87 1.57
N THR A 50 -9.93 17.35 2.78
CA THR A 50 -9.14 18.58 3.02
C THR A 50 -7.64 18.30 2.99
N GLU A 51 -6.82 19.35 2.89
CA GLU A 51 -5.35 19.24 2.96
C GLU A 51 -4.88 18.62 4.29
N GLU A 52 -5.50 18.98 5.40
CA GLU A 52 -5.18 18.43 6.72
C GLU A 52 -5.51 16.95 6.80
N GLN A 53 -6.69 16.56 6.32
CA GLN A 53 -7.09 15.15 6.24
C GLN A 53 -6.15 14.37 5.33
N TRP A 54 -5.74 14.96 4.20
CA TRP A 54 -4.82 14.33 3.26
C TRP A 54 -3.44 14.10 3.85
N LYS A 55 -2.88 15.10 4.55
CA LYS A 55 -1.61 14.97 5.28
C LYS A 55 -1.69 13.86 6.35
N GLN A 56 -2.78 13.81 7.12
CA GLN A 56 -3.02 12.74 8.11
C GLN A 56 -3.10 11.36 7.45
N ILE A 57 -3.80 11.26 6.31
CA ILE A 57 -3.91 10.04 5.51
C ILE A 57 -2.54 9.56 5.05
N GLN A 58 -1.71 10.44 4.51
CA GLN A 58 -0.37 10.11 4.03
C GLN A 58 0.56 9.69 5.18
N ALA A 59 0.58 10.46 6.28
CA ALA A 59 1.37 10.14 7.46
C ALA A 59 1.01 8.75 8.02
N LYS A 60 -0.30 8.48 8.16
CA LYS A 60 -0.78 7.19 8.66
C LYS A 60 -0.49 6.06 7.68
N ASN A 61 -0.61 6.29 6.39
CA ASN A 61 -0.30 5.29 5.37
C ASN A 61 1.18 4.88 5.43
N ARG A 62 2.10 5.83 5.63
CA ARG A 62 3.54 5.59 5.80
C ARG A 62 3.86 4.81 7.09
N GLU A 63 3.19 5.14 8.21
CA GLU A 63 3.31 4.40 9.46
C GLU A 63 2.85 2.94 9.31
N GLU A 64 1.70 2.72 8.67
CA GLU A 64 1.16 1.36 8.44
C GLU A 64 1.99 0.58 7.41
N GLU A 65 2.63 1.26 6.44
CA GLU A 65 3.59 0.66 5.51
C GLU A 65 4.79 0.06 6.25
N ALA A 66 5.46 0.85 7.09
CA ALA A 66 6.60 0.39 7.88
C ALA A 66 6.24 -0.80 8.79
N LYS A 67 5.07 -0.75 9.43
CA LYS A 67 4.54 -1.86 10.24
C LYS A 67 4.30 -3.11 9.39
N PHE A 68 3.68 -2.94 8.23
CA PHE A 68 3.40 -4.04 7.31
C PHE A 68 4.69 -4.71 6.84
N GLU A 69 5.70 -3.95 6.43
CA GLU A 69 6.96 -4.51 5.91
C GLU A 69 7.70 -5.31 6.98
N ARG A 70 7.78 -4.81 8.22
CA ARG A 70 8.37 -5.55 9.34
C ARG A 70 7.62 -6.86 9.62
N THR A 71 6.29 -6.81 9.72
CA THR A 71 5.48 -8.01 9.97
C THR A 71 5.55 -9.00 8.80
N ALA A 72 5.58 -8.51 7.56
CA ALA A 72 5.73 -9.32 6.37
C ALA A 72 7.08 -10.05 6.37
N GLU A 73 8.16 -9.35 6.68
CA GLU A 73 9.49 -9.95 6.79
C GLU A 73 9.54 -11.05 7.87
N GLU A 74 9.06 -10.77 9.08
CA GLU A 74 8.98 -11.77 10.14
C GLU A 74 8.16 -13.01 9.73
N GLN A 75 7.03 -12.81 9.06
CA GLN A 75 6.21 -13.91 8.55
C GLN A 75 6.93 -14.73 7.48
N TRP A 76 7.69 -14.07 6.60
CA TRP A 76 8.49 -14.76 5.59
C TRP A 76 9.59 -15.59 6.23
N GLN A 77 10.33 -15.05 7.19
CA GLN A 77 11.38 -15.76 7.91
C GLN A 77 10.83 -16.98 8.65
N LYS A 78 9.69 -16.84 9.36
CA LYS A 78 8.99 -17.97 10.00
C LYS A 78 8.58 -19.03 8.98
N GLN A 79 8.08 -18.61 7.81
CA GLN A 79 7.71 -19.53 6.74
C GLN A 79 8.94 -20.27 6.17
N GLN A 80 10.08 -19.61 5.98
CA GLN A 80 11.31 -20.26 5.51
C GLN A 80 11.83 -21.30 6.50
N LYS A 81 11.86 -20.97 7.79
CA LYS A 81 12.28 -21.90 8.85
C LYS A 81 11.40 -23.15 8.88
N GLN A 82 10.06 -22.97 8.82
CA GLN A 82 9.16 -24.11 8.75
C GLN A 82 9.35 -24.94 7.47
N ASP A 83 9.57 -24.28 6.33
CA ASP A 83 9.83 -24.94 5.04
C ASP A 83 11.15 -25.73 5.06
N GLN A 84 12.15 -25.29 5.84
CA GLN A 84 13.38 -26.04 6.08
C GLN A 84 13.13 -27.27 6.96
N ILE A 85 12.48 -27.10 8.12
CA ILE A 85 12.14 -28.20 9.05
C ILE A 85 11.30 -29.28 8.36
N ASP A 86 10.33 -28.89 7.52
CA ASP A 86 9.50 -29.84 6.79
C ASP A 86 10.31 -30.66 5.77
N ARG A 87 11.32 -30.04 5.13
CA ARG A 87 12.23 -30.72 4.19
C ARG A 87 13.15 -31.70 4.92
N GLU A 88 13.75 -31.28 6.02
CA GLU A 88 14.62 -32.13 6.85
C GLU A 88 13.87 -33.36 7.38
N ASN A 89 12.63 -33.17 7.83
CA ASN A 89 11.78 -34.26 8.31
C ASN A 89 11.14 -35.11 7.18
N ARG A 90 11.47 -34.88 5.91
CA ARG A 90 10.84 -35.52 4.72
C ARG A 90 9.31 -35.51 4.75
N LYS A 91 8.71 -34.50 5.40
CA LYS A 91 7.25 -34.42 5.57
C LYS A 91 6.60 -34.07 4.24
N ARG A 92 5.61 -34.86 3.81
CA ARG A 92 4.84 -34.57 2.60
C ARG A 92 4.01 -33.30 2.79
N LYS A 93 4.51 -32.17 2.30
CA LYS A 93 3.85 -30.87 2.43
C LYS A 93 2.54 -30.84 1.67
N LYS A 94 1.43 -30.56 2.37
CA LYS A 94 0.17 -30.20 1.71
C LYS A 94 0.39 -28.89 0.93
N LYS A 95 0.19 -28.93 -0.38
CA LYS A 95 0.30 -27.76 -1.26
C LYS A 95 -0.64 -26.66 -0.76
N PHE A 96 -0.13 -25.43 -0.63
CA PHE A 96 -0.99 -24.31 -0.26
C PHE A 96 -1.95 -24.00 -1.41
N HIS A 97 -3.25 -23.99 -1.10
CA HIS A 97 -4.29 -23.58 -2.02
C HIS A 97 -4.97 -22.31 -1.53
N LEU A 98 -5.11 -21.35 -2.45
CA LEU A 98 -5.96 -20.19 -2.23
C LEU A 98 -7.41 -20.64 -2.09
N LYS A 99 -8.10 -19.97 -1.18
CA LYS A 99 -9.50 -20.21 -0.88
C LYS A 99 -10.29 -18.98 -1.31
N LYS A 100 -11.46 -19.22 -1.91
CA LYS A 100 -12.47 -18.19 -2.24
C LYS A 100 -12.64 -17.25 -1.03
N GLY A 101 -12.42 -15.95 -1.27
CA GLY A 101 -12.48 -14.87 -0.30
C GLY A 101 -11.17 -14.58 0.46
N ASP A 102 -10.11 -15.35 0.26
CA ASP A 102 -8.77 -14.92 0.68
C ASP A 102 -8.48 -13.56 0.04
N TYR A 103 -7.86 -12.65 0.79
CA TYR A 103 -7.48 -11.34 0.29
C TYR A 103 -6.00 -11.09 0.52
N PHE A 104 -5.49 -10.11 -0.22
CA PHE A 104 -4.08 -9.83 -0.34
C PHE A 104 -3.79 -8.41 0.12
N ILE A 105 -2.68 -8.22 0.82
CA ILE A 105 -2.05 -6.93 1.09
C ILE A 105 -0.64 -6.98 0.53
N THR A 106 -0.23 -5.92 -0.15
CA THR A 106 1.07 -5.87 -0.82
C THR A 106 1.72 -4.51 -0.59
N ASN A 107 3.05 -4.45 -0.46
CA ASN A 107 3.83 -3.21 -0.58
C ASN A 107 4.03 -2.83 -2.05
N GLY A 108 2.99 -3.09 -2.83
CA GLY A 108 2.94 -3.24 -4.27
C GLY A 108 3.01 -1.95 -5.07
N VAL A 109 3.20 -0.78 -4.44
CA VAL A 109 2.99 0.60 -4.94
C VAL A 109 1.74 0.76 -5.83
N SER A 110 0.69 1.38 -5.29
CA SER A 110 -0.26 2.14 -6.10
C SER A 110 0.22 3.60 -6.10
N ALA A 111 0.46 4.15 -7.29
CA ALA A 111 0.96 5.51 -7.49
C ALA A 111 -0.21 6.50 -7.66
N LYS A 112 0.05 7.74 -7.25
CA LYS A 112 -0.90 8.85 -7.01
C LYS A 112 -1.82 8.57 -5.81
N GLY A 113 -1.37 8.96 -4.61
CA GLY A 113 -2.21 9.00 -3.41
C GLY A 113 -1.78 8.10 -2.26
N LEU A 114 -2.15 6.81 -2.32
CA LEU A 114 -1.91 5.82 -1.27
C LEU A 114 -0.96 4.71 -1.73
N THR A 115 0.08 4.45 -0.94
CA THR A 115 0.98 3.31 -1.17
C THR A 115 0.33 2.01 -0.72
N GLY A 116 0.88 0.91 -1.25
CA GLY A 116 0.34 -0.43 -1.06
C GLY A 116 -0.80 -0.77 -1.99
N HIS A 117 -1.24 -2.03 -1.95
CA HIS A 117 -2.36 -2.49 -2.77
C HIS A 117 -3.08 -3.67 -2.12
N ALA A 118 -4.37 -3.80 -2.41
CA ALA A 118 -5.21 -4.87 -1.93
C ALA A 118 -6.08 -5.47 -3.04
N ALA A 119 -6.32 -6.78 -2.94
CA ALA A 119 -7.15 -7.52 -3.87
C ALA A 119 -7.83 -8.69 -3.15
N ILE A 120 -8.90 -9.23 -3.73
CA ILE A 120 -9.62 -10.40 -3.20
C ILE A 120 -9.65 -11.54 -4.21
N TYR A 121 -9.39 -12.76 -3.76
CA TYR A 121 -9.46 -13.97 -4.57
C TYR A 121 -10.91 -14.39 -4.79
N VAL A 122 -11.36 -14.31 -6.04
CA VAL A 122 -12.74 -14.62 -6.43
C VAL A 122 -12.90 -16.07 -6.90
N GLY A 123 -11.88 -16.92 -6.76
CA GLY A 123 -11.93 -18.34 -7.15
C GLY A 123 -11.40 -18.59 -8.57
N ASN A 124 -11.25 -19.88 -8.92
CA ASN A 124 -10.85 -20.37 -10.24
C ASN A 124 -9.55 -19.73 -10.77
N GLY A 125 -8.64 -19.34 -9.88
CA GLY A 125 -7.37 -18.71 -10.26
C GLY A 125 -7.45 -17.22 -10.53
N TYR A 126 -8.55 -16.54 -10.17
CA TYR A 126 -8.75 -15.11 -10.42
C TYR A 126 -8.86 -14.27 -9.15
N ILE A 127 -8.43 -13.01 -9.26
CA ILE A 127 -8.58 -11.96 -8.25
C ILE A 127 -9.42 -10.80 -8.79
N LYS A 128 -10.07 -10.06 -7.89
CA LYS A 128 -10.71 -8.78 -8.17
C LYS A 128 -9.92 -7.67 -7.45
N GLU A 129 -9.64 -6.59 -8.16
CA GLU A 129 -8.87 -5.44 -7.67
C GLU A 129 -9.39 -4.12 -8.26
N ALA A 130 -9.15 -3.02 -7.55
CA ALA A 130 -9.27 -1.66 -8.09
C ALA A 130 -7.86 -1.21 -8.53
N ARG A 131 -7.69 -0.84 -9.80
CA ARG A 131 -6.37 -0.80 -10.45
C ARG A 131 -5.50 0.43 -10.11
N GLY A 132 -6.06 1.42 -9.43
CA GLY A 132 -5.46 2.75 -9.31
C GLY A 132 -6.09 3.74 -10.29
N TYR A 133 -5.53 4.94 -10.31
CA TYR A 133 -6.01 6.09 -11.06
C TYR A 133 -6.37 5.82 -12.53
N GLY A 134 -7.46 6.44 -13.00
CA GLY A 134 -7.91 6.43 -14.39
C GLY A 134 -8.37 5.05 -14.90
N LYS A 135 -8.57 4.10 -13.99
CA LYS A 135 -8.94 2.72 -14.32
C LYS A 135 -10.05 2.24 -13.39
N SER A 136 -10.95 1.43 -13.94
CA SER A 136 -11.99 0.76 -13.16
C SER A 136 -11.46 -0.50 -12.47
N THR A 137 -12.31 -1.07 -11.61
CA THR A 137 -12.14 -2.43 -11.10
C THR A 137 -11.99 -3.44 -12.24
N ARG A 138 -11.18 -4.49 -12.01
CA ARG A 138 -10.99 -5.58 -12.97
C ARG A 138 -10.88 -6.94 -12.28
N THR A 139 -11.13 -7.98 -13.06
CA THR A 139 -10.76 -9.36 -12.73
C THR A 139 -9.44 -9.70 -13.44
N LYS A 140 -8.46 -10.27 -12.74
CA LYS A 140 -7.17 -10.69 -13.32
C LYS A 140 -6.79 -12.07 -12.83
N SER A 141 -6.07 -12.84 -13.65
CA SER A 141 -5.45 -14.09 -13.19
C SER A 141 -4.53 -13.82 -12.01
N PHE A 142 -4.69 -14.58 -10.93
CA PHE A 142 -3.82 -14.53 -9.75
C PHE A 142 -2.36 -14.76 -10.14
N ARG A 143 -2.06 -15.69 -11.05
CA ARG A 143 -0.70 -15.97 -11.51
C ARG A 143 -0.06 -14.74 -12.14
N LYS A 144 -0.76 -14.12 -13.11
CA LYS A 144 -0.30 -12.91 -13.80
C LYS A 144 -0.20 -11.73 -12.83
N TRP A 145 -1.16 -11.58 -11.92
CA TRP A 145 -1.17 -10.54 -10.91
C TRP A 145 0.01 -10.67 -9.94
N LYS A 146 0.18 -11.85 -9.32
CA LYS A 146 1.29 -12.17 -8.41
C LYS A 146 2.64 -11.88 -9.05
N TYR A 147 2.86 -12.35 -10.28
CA TYR A 147 4.10 -12.10 -11.02
C TYR A 147 4.35 -10.60 -11.20
N SER A 148 3.34 -9.85 -11.68
CA SER A 148 3.49 -8.40 -11.87
C SER A 148 3.74 -7.63 -10.56
N THR A 149 3.15 -8.08 -9.45
CA THR A 149 3.29 -7.43 -8.14
C THR A 149 4.67 -7.67 -7.53
N LEU A 150 5.23 -8.87 -7.70
CA LEU A 150 6.53 -9.26 -7.16
C LEU A 150 7.71 -8.92 -8.09
N LYS A 151 7.45 -8.50 -9.34
CA LYS A 151 8.51 -8.07 -10.26
C LYS A 151 9.21 -6.84 -9.70
N LYS A 152 10.54 -6.92 -9.55
CA LYS A 152 11.39 -5.79 -9.16
C LYS A 152 11.36 -4.74 -10.27
N LYS A 153 11.23 -3.48 -9.88
CA LYS A 153 11.34 -2.31 -10.75
C LYS A 153 12.40 -1.40 -10.12
N LYS A 154 13.13 -0.64 -10.94
CA LYS A 154 14.13 0.34 -10.47
C LYS A 154 13.43 1.31 -9.48
N GLY A 155 14.01 1.52 -8.29
CA GLY A 155 13.46 2.43 -7.27
C GLY A 155 12.38 1.88 -6.32
N HIS A 156 12.10 0.57 -6.31
CA HIS A 156 11.13 -0.04 -5.38
C HIS A 156 11.79 -0.63 -4.11
N PRO A 157 11.03 -0.90 -3.02
CA PRO A 157 11.55 -1.47 -1.77
C PRO A 157 12.46 -2.69 -2.00
N LYS A 158 13.44 -2.91 -1.11
CA LYS A 158 14.41 -4.03 -1.21
C LYS A 158 13.70 -5.38 -1.37
N HIS A 159 12.54 -5.57 -0.73
CA HIS A 159 11.71 -6.78 -0.82
C HIS A 159 10.26 -6.48 -1.15
N ARG A 160 9.64 -7.35 -1.96
CA ARG A 160 8.23 -7.24 -2.37
C ARG A 160 7.44 -8.37 -1.74
N TYR A 161 6.36 -8.02 -1.04
CA TYR A 161 5.54 -8.98 -0.33
C TYR A 161 4.11 -9.00 -0.85
N ILE A 162 3.52 -10.19 -0.80
CA ILE A 162 2.08 -10.40 -0.88
C ILE A 162 1.70 -11.25 0.33
N SER A 163 1.11 -10.61 1.33
CA SER A 163 0.55 -11.28 2.50
C SER A 163 -0.88 -11.71 2.20
N VAL A 164 -1.16 -13.00 2.37
CA VAL A 164 -2.48 -13.60 2.17
C VAL A 164 -3.18 -13.74 3.51
N TYR A 165 -4.37 -13.15 3.60
CA TYR A 165 -5.23 -13.23 4.77
C TYR A 165 -6.48 -14.05 4.47
N ARG A 166 -6.91 -14.83 5.46
CA ARG A 166 -8.06 -15.73 5.35
C ARG A 166 -9.02 -15.51 6.49
N ALA A 167 -10.24 -15.11 6.16
CA ALA A 167 -11.35 -15.06 7.10
C ALA A 167 -11.98 -16.44 7.32
N SER A 168 -12.88 -16.54 8.32
CA SER A 168 -13.64 -17.75 8.59
C SER A 168 -14.46 -18.22 7.37
N LYS A 169 -14.70 -19.54 7.28
CA LYS A 169 -15.49 -20.18 6.19
C LYS A 169 -16.87 -19.53 6.04
N LYS A 170 -17.51 -19.12 7.15
CA LYS A 170 -18.83 -18.48 7.14
C LYS A 170 -18.89 -17.14 6.41
N TYR A 171 -17.76 -16.42 6.29
CA TYR A 171 -17.72 -15.08 5.68
C TYR A 171 -17.10 -15.08 4.28
N ARG A 172 -15.97 -15.77 4.09
CA ARG A 172 -15.16 -15.65 2.87
C ARG A 172 -15.90 -16.04 1.57
N GLY A 173 -16.83 -16.99 1.65
CA GLY A 173 -17.67 -17.39 0.51
C GLY A 173 -18.62 -16.28 0.05
N LYS A 174 -19.26 -15.58 1.00
CA LYS A 174 -20.18 -14.49 0.71
C LYS A 174 -19.43 -13.25 0.22
N ALA A 175 -18.30 -12.93 0.86
CA ALA A 175 -17.47 -11.81 0.47
C ALA A 175 -16.99 -11.90 -0.99
N ARG A 176 -16.54 -13.08 -1.41
CA ARG A 176 -16.11 -13.27 -2.81
C ARG A 176 -17.24 -13.15 -3.83
N ASN A 177 -18.48 -13.46 -3.45
CA ASN A 177 -19.64 -13.42 -4.35
C ASN A 177 -20.02 -11.96 -4.57
N TYR A 178 -20.09 -11.18 -3.48
CA TYR A 178 -20.26 -9.73 -3.56
C TYR A 178 -19.17 -9.07 -4.41
N ALA A 179 -17.90 -9.43 -4.16
CA ALA A 179 -16.77 -8.93 -4.92
C ALA A 179 -16.92 -9.17 -6.44
N LYS A 180 -17.43 -10.35 -6.82
CA LYS A 180 -17.60 -10.76 -8.21
C LYS A 180 -18.76 -10.01 -8.88
N SER A 181 -19.90 -9.82 -8.20
CA SER A 181 -21.10 -9.26 -8.82
C SER A 181 -21.19 -7.73 -8.76
N HIS A 182 -20.64 -7.08 -7.73
CA HIS A 182 -20.84 -5.64 -7.51
C HIS A 182 -19.67 -4.76 -7.94
N PHE A 183 -18.48 -5.32 -8.15
CA PHE A 183 -17.31 -4.56 -8.63
C PHE A 183 -17.00 -4.89 -10.09
N ASN A 184 -17.94 -4.54 -10.95
CA ASN A 184 -17.79 -4.59 -12.40
C ASN A 184 -17.72 -3.14 -12.90
N HIS A 185 -16.57 -2.75 -13.44
CA HIS A 185 -16.34 -1.40 -13.99
C HIS A 185 -16.52 -0.22 -13.00
N VAL A 186 -16.58 -0.48 -11.69
CA VAL A 186 -16.59 0.60 -10.66
C VAL A 186 -15.33 1.45 -10.78
N PRO A 187 -15.43 2.79 -10.87
CA PRO A 187 -14.28 3.68 -11.04
C PRO A 187 -13.40 3.76 -9.79
N TYR A 188 -12.13 4.08 -10.01
CA TYR A 188 -11.18 4.30 -8.92
C TYR A 188 -11.28 5.72 -8.38
N ASN A 189 -11.50 5.87 -7.07
CA ASN A 189 -11.38 7.15 -6.36
C ASN A 189 -11.18 6.91 -4.86
N ILE A 190 -10.30 7.67 -4.22
CA ILE A 190 -10.08 7.67 -2.77
C ILE A 190 -11.13 8.59 -2.13
N THR A 191 -12.15 7.96 -1.56
CA THR A 191 -13.28 8.64 -0.90
C THR A 191 -13.26 8.38 0.60
N PRO A 192 -13.65 9.35 1.44
CA PRO A 192 -13.66 9.14 2.88
C PRO A 192 -14.80 8.26 3.38
N ASN A 193 -15.91 8.17 2.63
CA ASN A 193 -17.03 7.30 2.98
C ASN A 193 -16.76 5.84 2.54
N PRO A 194 -16.49 4.89 3.46
CA PRO A 194 -16.24 3.49 3.10
C PRO A 194 -17.52 2.75 2.68
N TYR A 195 -18.70 3.32 2.92
CA TYR A 195 -20.01 2.75 2.60
C TYR A 195 -20.52 3.15 1.20
N SER A 196 -20.03 4.25 0.63
CA SER A 196 -20.47 4.67 -0.71
C SER A 196 -20.07 3.66 -1.79
N LYS A 197 -20.96 3.38 -2.75
CA LYS A 197 -20.75 2.35 -3.79
C LYS A 197 -20.34 2.91 -5.16
N GLY A 198 -20.48 4.22 -5.38
CA GLY A 198 -20.26 4.86 -6.70
C GLY A 198 -18.79 4.86 -7.17
N ALA A 199 -17.84 4.82 -6.23
CA ALA A 199 -16.42 4.68 -6.53
C ALA A 199 -15.72 3.87 -5.44
N THR A 200 -14.58 3.27 -5.80
CA THR A 200 -13.82 2.43 -4.87
C THR A 200 -12.32 2.64 -5.01
N TYR A 201 -11.58 2.24 -3.99
CA TYR A 201 -10.15 2.01 -4.07
C TYR A 201 -9.84 0.58 -3.59
N CYS A 202 -8.58 0.17 -3.64
CA CYS A 202 -8.21 -1.24 -3.54
C CYS A 202 -8.65 -1.91 -2.23
N SER A 203 -8.41 -1.26 -1.09
CA SER A 203 -8.80 -1.77 0.22
C SER A 203 -10.28 -1.57 0.55
N LYS A 204 -10.91 -0.48 0.08
CA LYS A 204 -12.36 -0.29 0.19
C LYS A 204 -13.12 -1.41 -0.52
N LEU A 205 -12.69 -1.82 -1.72
CA LEU A 205 -13.29 -2.92 -2.46
C LEU A 205 -13.32 -4.21 -1.61
N VAL A 206 -12.18 -4.55 -1.00
CA VAL A 206 -12.07 -5.76 -0.19
C VAL A 206 -12.91 -5.63 1.08
N TRP A 207 -12.82 -4.49 1.79
CA TRP A 207 -13.60 -4.25 3.00
C TRP A 207 -15.11 -4.31 2.73
N GLN A 208 -15.59 -3.62 1.70
CA GLN A 208 -17.00 -3.61 1.28
C GLN A 208 -17.47 -5.01 0.87
N SER A 209 -16.60 -5.80 0.23
CA SER A 209 -16.92 -7.20 -0.07
C SER A 209 -17.24 -8.00 1.19
N TYR A 210 -16.51 -7.78 2.27
CA TYR A 210 -16.81 -8.39 3.56
C TYR A 210 -18.04 -7.75 4.23
N TYR A 211 -18.10 -6.42 4.33
CA TYR A 211 -19.19 -5.72 4.98
C TYR A 211 -20.55 -6.02 4.34
N TYR A 212 -20.72 -5.75 3.05
CA TYR A 212 -21.99 -5.96 2.35
C TYR A 212 -22.23 -7.41 1.95
N GLY A 213 -21.17 -8.16 1.59
CA GLY A 213 -21.32 -9.55 1.18
C GLY A 213 -21.51 -10.50 2.35
N ALA A 214 -20.63 -10.43 3.34
CA ALA A 214 -20.61 -11.35 4.49
C ALA A 214 -21.33 -10.81 5.74
N GLY A 215 -21.73 -9.54 5.73
CA GLY A 215 -22.44 -8.87 6.81
C GLY A 215 -21.49 -8.10 7.75
N PRO A 216 -22.01 -7.10 8.49
CA PRO A 216 -21.22 -6.26 9.40
C PRO A 216 -20.44 -7.04 10.45
N SER A 217 -20.95 -8.20 10.87
CA SER A 217 -20.28 -9.10 11.84
C SER A 217 -18.97 -9.72 11.33
N SER A 218 -18.69 -9.63 10.02
CA SER A 218 -17.45 -10.09 9.40
C SER A 218 -16.30 -9.08 9.49
N VAL A 219 -16.63 -7.81 9.72
CA VAL A 219 -15.66 -6.73 9.92
C VAL A 219 -15.58 -6.36 11.41
N ARG A 220 -14.57 -5.57 11.76
CA ARG A 220 -14.48 -4.93 13.08
C ARG A 220 -15.08 -3.52 13.00
N PRO A 221 -15.77 -3.05 14.06
CA PRO A 221 -16.21 -1.66 14.12
C PRO A 221 -14.99 -0.72 14.09
N PHE A 222 -15.17 0.47 13.54
CA PHE A 222 -14.15 1.52 13.61
C PHE A 222 -14.13 2.06 15.03
N SER A 223 -12.99 1.94 15.71
CA SER A 223 -12.84 2.39 17.10
C SER A 223 -12.48 3.88 17.21
N GLN A 224 -12.19 4.55 16.09
CA GLN A 224 -11.76 5.96 15.99
C GLN A 224 -12.25 6.55 14.66
N PRO A 225 -12.33 7.89 14.52
CA PRO A 225 -12.61 8.54 13.25
C PRO A 225 -11.59 8.09 12.21
N GLN A 226 -12.05 7.31 11.24
CA GLN A 226 -11.21 6.71 10.22
C GLN A 226 -11.58 7.34 8.88
N PHE A 227 -10.71 8.18 8.34
CA PHE A 227 -10.98 8.82 7.05
C PHE A 227 -11.01 7.82 5.91
N ILE A 228 -10.14 6.80 5.92
CA ILE A 228 -10.10 5.78 4.88
C ILE A 228 -9.70 4.41 5.43
N ILE A 229 -10.08 3.34 4.74
CA ILE A 229 -9.54 2.00 4.96
C ILE A 229 -8.12 1.87 4.38
N TYR A 230 -7.06 1.97 5.17
CA TYR A 230 -5.69 1.87 4.63
C TYR A 230 -5.39 0.46 4.07
N PRO A 231 -4.70 0.33 2.92
CA PRO A 231 -4.31 -0.96 2.37
C PRO A 231 -3.52 -1.84 3.36
N TYR A 232 -2.51 -1.27 4.00
CA TYR A 232 -1.64 -1.99 4.94
C TYR A 232 -2.35 -2.40 6.23
N ALA A 233 -3.30 -1.59 6.71
CA ALA A 233 -4.09 -1.86 7.91
C ALA A 233 -5.34 -2.71 7.64
N LEU A 234 -5.61 -3.12 6.39
CA LEU A 234 -6.87 -3.78 5.99
C LEU A 234 -7.21 -5.00 6.88
N HIS A 235 -6.19 -5.74 7.31
CA HIS A 235 -6.34 -6.91 8.17
C HIS A 235 -6.85 -6.62 9.58
N ARG A 236 -6.73 -5.38 10.05
CA ARG A 236 -7.29 -4.94 11.34
C ARG A 236 -8.81 -4.76 11.25
N TYR A 237 -9.34 -4.45 10.07
CA TYR A 237 -10.77 -4.20 9.87
C TYR A 237 -11.56 -5.45 9.47
N ILE A 238 -10.91 -6.55 9.08
CA ILE A 238 -11.57 -7.80 8.68
C ILE A 238 -11.16 -8.90 9.67
N LYS A 239 -12.12 -9.68 10.18
CA LYS A 239 -11.83 -10.80 11.10
C LYS A 239 -11.16 -11.96 10.34
N SER A 240 -9.83 -11.94 10.29
CA SER A 240 -9.02 -12.88 9.51
C SER A 240 -7.66 -13.17 10.18
N LYS A 241 -6.90 -14.11 9.60
CA LYS A 241 -5.51 -14.40 9.98
C LYS A 241 -4.60 -14.51 8.76
N PRO A 242 -3.30 -14.19 8.88
CA PRO A 242 -2.33 -14.46 7.83
C PRO A 242 -2.20 -15.98 7.63
N VAL A 243 -2.09 -16.42 6.38
CA VAL A 243 -2.00 -17.86 6.03
C VAL A 243 -0.90 -18.21 5.05
N ARG A 244 -0.35 -17.20 4.36
CA ARG A 244 0.74 -17.37 3.39
C ARG A 244 1.37 -16.02 3.15
N ILE A 245 2.68 -16.02 2.97
CA ILE A 245 3.37 -14.90 2.34
C ILE A 245 4.06 -15.35 1.07
N TYR A 246 3.94 -14.51 0.04
CA TYR A 246 4.74 -14.63 -1.16
C TYR A 246 5.73 -13.48 -1.19
N THR A 247 6.97 -13.82 -1.53
CA THR A 247 8.03 -12.89 -1.88
C THR A 247 8.58 -13.32 -3.23
N ARG A 248 9.37 -12.44 -3.86
CA ARG A 248 10.22 -12.84 -4.96
C ARG A 248 11.29 -13.80 -4.41
N GLY A 249 11.36 -15.00 -4.99
CA GLY A 249 12.49 -15.91 -4.78
C GLY A 249 13.74 -15.41 -5.48
#